data_AF-Q8ZXT4-F1
#
_entry.id   AF-Q8ZXT4-F1
#
_cell.length_a   1.000
_cell.length_b   1.000
_cell.length_c   1.000
_cell.angle_alpha   90.00
_cell.angle_beta   90.00
_cell.angle_gamma   90.00
#
_symmetry.space_group_name_H-M   'P 1'
#
loop_
_entity.id
_entity.type
_entity.pdbx_description
1 polymer ?
#
loop_
_entity_poly.entity_id
_entity_poly.type
_entity_poly.pdbx_seq_one_letter_code
_entity_poly.pdbx_strand_id
1 'polypeptide(L)'
;MERIIQWIDAFNQIARSENNFHSFYIEKGEDFIDATLTLEEVARVEECRGGSYAAATVTLRGGKAVLEMASGRYKKCPTQSGYNAEYTDTTVERIELGDDPEILNFIKSIKNEGDFVALLEAVLQAAAR
;
A
#
# COMPACT_ATOMS: atom_id res chain seq x y z
N MET A 1 -3.11 14.19 -7.45
CA MET A 1 -3.47 14.76 -6.12
C MET A 1 -4.82 14.25 -5.60
N GLU A 2 -5.94 14.36 -6.33
CA GLU A 2 -7.25 13.86 -5.86
C GLU A 2 -7.24 12.37 -5.45
N ARG A 3 -6.55 11.52 -6.21
CA ARG A 3 -6.39 10.09 -5.90
C ARG A 3 -5.57 9.82 -4.64
N ILE A 4 -4.57 10.67 -4.37
CA ILE A 4 -3.76 10.62 -3.14
C ILE A 4 -4.64 10.96 -1.94
N ILE A 5 -5.47 12.01 -2.05
CA ILE A 5 -6.41 12.40 -0.99
C ILE A 5 -7.41 11.27 -0.73
N GLN A 6 -7.99 10.67 -1.78
CA GLN A 6 -8.88 9.51 -1.65
C GLN A 6 -8.20 8.32 -0.96
N TRP A 7 -6.93 8.08 -1.26
CA TRP A 7 -6.15 7.05 -0.59
C TRP A 7 -5.93 7.37 0.90
N ILE A 8 -5.54 8.60 1.24
CA ILE A 8 -5.34 9.06 2.62
C ILE A 8 -6.64 8.94 3.42
N ASP A 9 -7.77 9.33 2.84
CA ASP A 9 -9.07 9.25 3.49
C ASP A 9 -9.46 7.78 3.77
N ALA A 10 -9.31 6.90 2.78
CA ALA A 10 -9.55 5.47 2.95
C ALA A 10 -8.62 4.85 4.01
N PHE A 11 -7.33 5.14 3.95
CA PHE A 11 -6.34 4.67 4.91
C PHE A 11 -6.71 5.10 6.34
N ASN A 12 -6.99 6.39 6.55
CA ASN A 12 -7.35 6.93 7.87
C ASN A 12 -8.69 6.39 8.38
N GLN A 13 -9.67 6.21 7.51
CA GLN A 13 -10.94 5.59 7.87
C GLN A 13 -10.74 4.16 8.36
N ILE A 14 -9.96 3.35 7.63
CA ILE A 14 -9.70 1.95 7.99
C ILE A 14 -8.84 1.87 9.27
N ALA A 15 -7.81 2.70 9.40
CA ALA A 15 -6.92 2.72 10.55
C ALA A 15 -7.64 3.03 11.88
N ARG A 16 -8.75 3.78 11.82
CA ARG A 16 -9.60 4.11 12.97
C ARG A 16 -10.68 3.06 13.28
N SER A 17 -10.87 2.08 12.41
CA SER A 17 -11.84 0.99 12.63
C SER A 17 -11.32 0.02 13.68
N GLU A 18 -12.20 -0.41 14.59
CA GLU A 18 -11.90 -1.47 15.57
C GLU A 18 -11.69 -2.84 14.91
N ASN A 19 -12.24 -3.04 13.71
CA ASN A 19 -12.11 -4.26 12.92
C ASN A 19 -11.40 -3.96 11.61
N ASN A 20 -10.07 -3.93 11.67
CA ASN A 20 -9.22 -3.86 10.50
C ASN A 20 -8.18 -4.99 10.49
N PHE A 21 -7.64 -5.24 9.31
CA PHE A 21 -6.48 -6.08 9.09
C PHE A 21 -5.37 -5.18 8.57
N HIS A 22 -4.19 -5.33 9.16
CA HIS A 22 -3.02 -4.54 8.85
C HIS A 22 -1.86 -5.51 8.58
N SER A 23 -1.21 -5.35 7.44
CA SER A 23 -0.02 -6.12 7.09
C SER A 23 1.03 -5.25 6.43
N PHE A 24 2.28 -5.47 6.82
CA PHE A 24 3.45 -5.00 6.11
C PHE A 24 4.23 -6.19 5.57
N TYR A 25 4.59 -6.13 4.30
CA TYR A 25 5.41 -7.12 3.61
C TYR A 25 6.61 -6.42 2.98
N ILE A 26 7.78 -7.05 3.07
CA ILE A 26 8.97 -6.60 2.37
C ILE A 26 9.73 -7.79 1.79
N GLU A 27 10.04 -7.69 0.51
CA GLU A 27 10.97 -8.56 -0.20
C GLU A 27 12.11 -7.71 -0.75
N LYS A 28 13.34 -8.17 -0.56
CA LYS A 28 14.50 -7.47 -1.12
C LYS A 28 15.61 -8.43 -1.56
N GLY A 29 16.22 -8.09 -2.68
CA GLY A 29 17.45 -8.68 -3.18
C GLY A 29 18.51 -7.61 -3.39
N GLU A 30 19.58 -7.96 -4.11
CA GLU A 30 20.70 -7.05 -4.40
C GLU A 30 20.27 -5.84 -5.23
N ASP A 31 19.44 -6.09 -6.25
CA ASP A 31 19.01 -5.07 -7.23
C ASP A 31 17.54 -4.69 -7.11
N PHE A 32 16.85 -5.16 -6.06
CA PHE A 32 15.43 -4.98 -5.96
C PHE A 32 14.86 -4.87 -4.55
N ILE A 33 13.78 -4.12 -4.43
CA ILE A 33 12.94 -4.04 -3.23
C ILE A 33 11.48 -3.96 -3.65
N ASP A 34 10.63 -4.74 -3.00
CA ASP A 34 9.19 -4.52 -2.95
C ASP A 34 8.78 -4.45 -1.49
N ALA A 35 8.28 -3.30 -1.06
CA ALA A 35 7.72 -3.10 0.27
C ALA A 35 6.27 -2.67 0.12
N THR A 36 5.35 -3.37 0.78
CA THR A 36 3.92 -3.13 0.69
C THR A 36 3.30 -3.03 2.07
N LEU A 37 2.64 -1.91 2.32
CA LEU A 37 1.77 -1.68 3.47
C LEU A 37 0.31 -1.82 3.01
N THR A 38 -0.47 -2.66 3.68
CA THR A 38 -1.89 -2.88 3.36
C THR A 38 -2.74 -2.75 4.62
N LEU A 39 -3.79 -1.94 4.53
CA LEU A 39 -4.88 -1.88 5.47
C LEU A 39 -6.17 -2.34 4.79
N GLU A 40 -6.91 -3.22 5.46
CA GLU A 40 -8.21 -3.74 5.02
C GLU A 40 -9.22 -3.55 6.16
N GLU A 41 -10.39 -2.98 5.86
CA GLU A 41 -11.55 -3.10 6.73
C GLU A 41 -12.02 -4.56 6.73
N VAL A 42 -12.35 -5.10 7.90
CA VAL A 42 -12.81 -6.49 8.02
C VAL A 42 -14.29 -6.50 8.41
N ALA A 43 -15.16 -6.63 7.40
CA ALA A 43 -16.59 -6.82 7.59
C ALA A 43 -17.06 -8.14 6.97
N ARG A 44 -18.17 -8.66 7.49
CA ARG A 44 -18.87 -9.80 6.89
C ARG A 44 -19.74 -9.30 5.74
N VAL A 45 -19.52 -9.87 4.55
CA VAL A 45 -20.34 -9.64 3.35
C VAL A 45 -20.87 -10.99 2.91
N GLU A 46 -22.08 -11.33 3.35
CA GLU A 46 -22.70 -12.66 3.17
C GLU A 46 -21.86 -13.77 3.82
N GLU A 47 -21.31 -14.68 3.02
CA GLU A 47 -20.36 -15.75 3.43
C GLU A 47 -18.90 -15.36 3.24
N CYS A 48 -18.64 -14.15 2.72
CA CYS A 48 -17.32 -13.65 2.41
C CYS A 48 -16.86 -12.61 3.44
N ARG A 49 -15.56 -12.33 3.45
CA ARG A 49 -14.98 -11.17 4.12
C ARG A 49 -14.83 -10.05 3.10
N GLY A 50 -15.18 -8.82 3.44
CA GLY A 50 -14.99 -7.70 2.54
C GLY A 50 -14.98 -6.38 3.28
N GLY A 51 -14.68 -5.33 2.54
CA GLY A 51 -14.57 -3.98 3.10
C GLY A 51 -13.80 -3.08 2.16
N SER A 52 -13.52 -1.87 2.66
CA SER A 52 -12.60 -0.95 2.00
C SER A 52 -11.15 -1.42 2.20
N TYR A 53 -10.25 -1.12 1.26
CA TYR A 53 -8.82 -1.33 1.42
C TYR A 53 -8.03 -0.09 1.00
N ALA A 54 -6.83 0.04 1.58
CA ALA A 54 -5.81 0.99 1.16
C ALA A 54 -4.45 0.28 1.24
N ALA A 55 -3.69 0.33 0.15
CA ALA A 55 -2.36 -0.25 0.04
C ALA A 55 -1.37 0.76 -0.53
N ALA A 56 -0.15 0.78 -0.01
CA ALA A 56 0.96 1.53 -0.57
C ALA A 56 2.11 0.55 -0.84
N THR A 57 2.66 0.58 -2.04
CA THR A 57 3.75 -0.30 -2.48
C THR A 57 4.88 0.53 -3.03
N VAL A 58 6.07 0.38 -2.48
CA VAL A 58 7.32 0.90 -3.04
C VAL A 58 8.04 -0.23 -3.75
N THR A 59 8.30 -0.03 -5.03
CA THR A 59 9.10 -0.94 -5.85
C THR A 59 10.36 -0.23 -6.31
N LEU A 60 11.52 -0.85 -6.06
CA LEU A 60 12.80 -0.53 -6.65
C LEU A 60 13.20 -1.65 -7.60
N ARG A 61 13.38 -1.32 -8.88
CA ARG A 61 13.89 -2.24 -9.91
C ARG A 61 14.73 -1.48 -10.92
N GLY A 62 15.88 -2.03 -11.30
CA GLY A 62 16.73 -1.45 -12.35
C GLY A 62 17.14 0.01 -12.07
N GLY A 63 17.38 0.34 -10.79
CA GLY A 63 17.75 1.69 -10.36
C GLY A 63 16.61 2.71 -10.36
N LYS A 64 15.35 2.28 -10.55
CA LYS A 64 14.19 3.16 -10.54
C LYS A 64 13.24 2.81 -9.40
N ALA A 65 12.80 3.82 -8.69
CA ALA A 65 11.85 3.70 -7.60
C ALA A 65 10.48 4.24 -7.98
N VAL A 66 9.44 3.48 -7.66
CA VAL A 66 8.03 3.85 -7.86
C VAL A 66 7.28 3.61 -6.56
N LEU A 67 6.49 4.59 -6.13
CA LEU A 67 5.46 4.42 -5.11
C LEU A 67 4.10 4.30 -5.79
N GLU A 68 3.44 3.16 -5.60
CA GLU A 68 2.05 2.93 -5.99
C GLU A 68 1.15 3.01 -4.76
N MET A 69 0.07 3.78 -4.84
CA MET A 69 -0.97 3.87 -3.82
C MET A 69 -2.28 3.42 -4.43
N ALA A 70 -2.88 2.38 -3.86
CA ALA A 70 -4.13 1.80 -4.33
C ALA A 70 -5.18 1.80 -3.21
N SER A 71 -6.40 2.18 -3.52
CA SER A 71 -7.53 2.05 -2.59
C SER A 71 -8.79 1.61 -3.35
N GLY A 72 -9.75 1.03 -2.63
CA GLY A 72 -11.00 0.56 -3.25
C GLY A 72 -11.76 -0.36 -2.32
N ARG A 73 -12.52 -1.29 -2.88
CA ARG A 73 -13.26 -2.33 -2.15
C ARG A 73 -12.70 -3.71 -2.48
N TYR A 74 -12.81 -4.62 -1.52
CA TYR A 74 -12.45 -6.02 -1.72
C TYR A 74 -13.54 -6.97 -1.21
N LYS A 75 -13.63 -8.15 -1.82
CA LYS A 75 -14.42 -9.29 -1.36
C LYS A 75 -13.56 -10.57 -1.47
N LYS A 76 -13.27 -11.19 -0.32
CA LYS A 76 -12.55 -12.45 -0.17
C LYS A 76 -13.54 -13.54 0.22
N CYS A 77 -13.87 -14.42 -0.72
CA CYS A 77 -14.80 -15.52 -0.51
C CYS A 77 -14.04 -16.83 -0.29
N PRO A 78 -14.44 -17.65 0.70
CA PRO A 78 -13.81 -18.95 0.92
C PRO A 78 -14.04 -19.89 -0.28
N THR A 79 -13.05 -20.72 -0.55
CA THR A 79 -13.07 -21.77 -1.58
C THR A 79 -12.49 -23.06 -0.98
N GLN A 80 -12.59 -24.19 -1.68
CA GLN A 80 -12.07 -25.47 -1.18
C GLN A 80 -10.54 -25.45 -0.91
N SER A 81 -9.79 -24.57 -1.58
CA SER A 81 -8.33 -24.50 -1.48
C SER A 81 -7.81 -23.20 -0.84
N GLY A 82 -8.68 -22.37 -0.27
CA GLY A 82 -8.31 -21.08 0.30
C GLY A 82 -9.38 -20.01 0.06
N TYR A 83 -9.03 -18.93 -0.62
CA TYR A 83 -9.95 -17.82 -0.89
C TYR A 83 -9.82 -17.33 -2.32
N ASN A 84 -10.93 -16.88 -2.92
CA ASN A 84 -10.92 -16.03 -4.10
C ASN A 84 -11.06 -14.58 -3.65
N ALA A 85 -10.22 -13.68 -4.18
CA ALA A 85 -10.23 -12.26 -3.84
C ALA A 85 -10.60 -11.44 -5.07
N GLU A 86 -11.66 -10.65 -4.96
CA GLU A 86 -12.11 -9.71 -5.96
C GLU A 86 -11.90 -8.28 -5.45
N TYR A 87 -11.37 -7.41 -6.30
CA TYR A 87 -11.14 -6.01 -6.01
C TYR A 87 -11.94 -5.15 -6.98
N THR A 88 -12.71 -4.21 -6.45
CA THR A 88 -13.58 -3.32 -7.23
C THR A 88 -13.37 -1.87 -6.80
N ASP A 89 -13.83 -0.94 -7.64
CA ASP A 89 -13.72 0.51 -7.39
C ASP A 89 -12.28 0.94 -7.08
N THR A 90 -11.32 0.27 -7.74
CA THR A 90 -9.90 0.49 -7.49
C THR A 90 -9.44 1.81 -8.09
N THR A 91 -9.04 2.72 -7.20
CA THR A 91 -8.25 3.90 -7.54
C THR A 91 -6.78 3.58 -7.37
N VAL A 92 -5.95 3.91 -8.36
CA VAL A 92 -4.49 3.78 -8.30
C VAL A 92 -3.84 5.12 -8.63
N GLU A 93 -2.89 5.52 -7.80
CA GLU A 93 -1.94 6.59 -8.07
C GLU A 93 -0.52 6.01 -8.10
N ARG A 94 0.29 6.44 -9.07
CA ARG A 94 1.71 6.08 -9.16
C ARG A 94 2.55 7.34 -9.13
N ILE A 95 3.58 7.33 -8.29
CA ILE A 95 4.55 8.42 -8.15
C ILE A 95 5.92 7.83 -8.49
N GLU A 96 6.54 8.35 -9.54
CA GLU A 96 7.95 8.08 -9.81
C GLU A 96 8.78 8.83 -8.78
N LEU A 97 9.53 8.10 -7.96
CA LEU A 97 10.39 8.70 -6.93
C LEU A 97 11.74 9.13 -7.52
N GLY A 98 11.96 8.86 -8.81
CA GLY A 98 13.18 9.19 -9.54
C GLY A 98 14.28 8.14 -9.37
N ASP A 99 15.48 8.55 -9.79
CA ASP A 99 16.74 7.80 -9.73
C ASP A 99 17.78 8.47 -8.81
N ASP A 100 17.33 9.41 -7.97
CA ASP A 100 18.18 10.12 -7.03
C ASP A 100 18.87 9.16 -6.04
N PRO A 101 20.21 9.15 -5.94
CA PRO A 101 20.93 8.22 -5.09
C PRO A 101 20.52 8.24 -3.61
N GLU A 102 20.13 9.39 -3.07
CA GLU A 102 19.67 9.53 -1.68
C GLU A 102 18.35 8.79 -1.47
N ILE A 103 17.38 8.99 -2.36
CA ILE A 103 16.07 8.31 -2.34
C ILE A 103 16.28 6.80 -2.52
N LEU A 104 17.08 6.40 -3.51
CA LEU A 104 17.37 5.00 -3.77
C LEU A 104 18.06 4.32 -2.58
N ASN A 105 19.00 5.01 -1.93
CA ASN A 105 19.67 4.49 -0.73
C ASN A 105 18.72 4.40 0.47
N PHE A 106 17.82 5.37 0.63
CA PHE A 106 16.78 5.32 1.65
C PHE A 106 15.89 4.09 1.44
N ILE A 107 15.38 3.88 0.23
CA ILE A 107 14.55 2.72 -0.11
C ILE A 107 15.32 1.42 0.15
N LYS A 108 16.60 1.36 -0.26
CA LYS A 108 17.51 0.23 0.03
C LYS A 108 17.68 -0.05 1.53
N SER A 109 17.58 0.97 2.35
CA SER A 109 17.74 0.87 3.79
C SER A 109 16.49 0.39 4.54
N ILE A 110 15.32 0.33 3.90
CA ILE A 110 14.07 -0.12 4.53
C ILE A 110 14.24 -1.54 5.09
N LYS A 111 13.92 -1.68 6.38
CA LYS A 111 13.98 -2.95 7.13
C LYS A 111 12.66 -3.28 7.81
N ASN A 112 11.85 -2.28 8.10
CA ASN A 112 10.60 -2.45 8.83
C ASN A 112 9.53 -1.48 8.32
N GLU A 113 8.31 -1.65 8.83
CA GLU A 113 7.16 -0.81 8.50
C GLU A 113 7.36 0.67 8.86
N GLY A 114 8.03 0.97 9.97
CA GLY A 114 8.30 2.35 10.39
C GLY A 114 9.19 3.10 9.38
N ASP A 115 10.22 2.44 8.85
CA ASP A 115 11.05 3.01 7.78
C ASP A 115 10.22 3.30 6.52
N PHE A 116 9.29 2.39 6.19
CA PHE A 116 8.40 2.53 5.05
C PHE A 116 7.39 3.68 5.25
N VAL A 117 6.80 3.80 6.44
CA VAL A 117 5.88 4.89 6.77
C VAL A 117 6.60 6.23 6.71
N ALA A 118 7.85 6.33 7.20
CA ALA A 118 8.64 7.55 7.10
C ALA A 118 8.88 7.97 5.64
N LEU A 119 9.15 7.02 4.74
CA LEU A 119 9.23 7.30 3.30
C LEU A 119 7.89 7.81 2.76
N LEU A 120 6.79 7.11 3.08
CA LEU A 120 5.47 7.47 2.61
C LEU A 120 5.09 8.89 3.05
N GLU A 121 5.32 9.24 4.32
CA GLU A 121 5.10 10.59 4.84
C GLU A 121 5.93 11.63 4.11
N ALA A 122 7.22 11.38 3.87
CA ALA A 122 8.09 12.29 3.15
C ALA A 122 7.61 12.52 1.71
N VAL A 123 7.21 11.47 1.00
CA VAL A 123 6.68 11.56 -0.37
C VAL A 123 5.36 12.33 -0.40
N LEU A 124 4.45 12.05 0.54
CA LEU A 124 3.17 12.76 0.63
C LEU A 124 3.36 14.25 0.97
N GLN A 125 4.30 14.58 1.86
CA GLN A 125 4.65 15.97 2.17
C GLN A 125 5.27 16.70 0.98
N ALA A 126 6.08 16.02 0.17
CA ALA A 126 6.65 16.59 -1.06
C ALA A 126 5.57 16.81 -2.13
N ALA A 127 4.64 15.86 -2.29
CA ALA A 127 3.55 15.95 -3.26
C ALA A 127 2.45 16.98 -2.90
N ALA A 128 2.40 17.41 -1.64
CA ALA A 128 1.47 18.42 -1.14
C ALA A 128 1.99 19.87 -1.29
N ARG A 129 3.24 20.06 -1.74
CA ARG A 129 3.83 21.38 -2.05
C ARG A 129 3.61 21.73 -3.52
#